data_AF-W4LRC4-F1
#
_entry.id   AF-W4LRC4-F1
#
_cell.length_a   1.000
_cell.length_b   1.000
_cell.length_c   1.000
_cell.angle_alpha   90.00
_cell.angle_beta   90.00
_cell.angle_gamma   90.00
#
_symmetry.space_group_name_H-M   'P 1'
#
loop_
_entity.id
_entity.type
_entity.pdbx_description
1 polymer ?
#
loop_
_entity_poly.entity_id
_entity_poly.type
_entity_poly.pdbx_seq_one_letter_code
_entity_poly.pdbx_strand_id
1 'polypeptide(L)'
;MKGDITDAHEDVTYGLYDHAGDADQDLGRDTGNGWDLVAENIESVSFTYTLDDGTMTATPTNLKRIRAVDIALIARTANRDANYPLNSGYRTHSLAATVQVRNLGP
;
A
#
# COMPACT_ATOMS: atom_id res chain seq x y z
N MET A 1 28.20 13.54 -6.19
CA MET A 1 27.80 12.84 -4.95
C MET A 1 26.72 11.86 -5.32
N LYS A 2 26.95 10.55 -5.16
CA LYS A 2 25.87 9.56 -5.23
C LYS A 2 25.07 9.70 -3.93
N GLY A 3 23.75 9.60 -4.03
CA GLY A 3 22.88 9.58 -2.84
C GLY A 3 23.34 8.49 -1.88
N ASP A 4 23.19 8.77 -0.59
CA ASP A 4 23.21 7.73 0.43
C ASP A 4 22.17 6.65 0.06
N ILE A 5 22.41 5.42 0.49
CA ILE A 5 21.51 4.26 0.31
C ILE A 5 21.53 3.35 1.55
N THR A 6 22.05 3.85 2.67
CA THR A 6 22.29 3.07 3.89
C THR A 6 21.60 3.59 5.15
N ASP A 7 20.83 4.66 5.06
CA ASP A 7 20.09 5.23 6.18
C ASP A 7 18.60 4.80 6.21
N ALA A 8 17.89 5.24 7.25
CA ALA A 8 16.46 4.98 7.37
C ALA A 8 15.68 5.76 6.31
N HIS A 9 14.53 5.22 5.88
CA HIS A 9 13.63 5.78 4.85
C HIS A 9 14.04 5.56 3.38
N GLU A 10 15.14 4.83 3.14
CA GLU A 10 15.50 4.39 1.78
C GLU A 10 14.73 3.14 1.35
N ASP A 11 14.62 2.17 2.26
CA ASP A 11 13.70 1.06 2.13
C ASP A 11 12.46 1.30 3.00
N VAL A 12 11.30 1.31 2.36
CA VAL A 12 10.02 1.54 3.02
C VAL A 12 9.11 0.37 2.74
N THR A 13 8.69 -0.32 3.81
CA THR A 13 7.75 -1.43 3.72
C THR A 13 6.35 -0.94 4.09
N TYR A 14 5.37 -1.21 3.24
CA TYR A 14 3.95 -1.02 3.55
C TYR A 14 3.31 -2.37 3.81
N GLY A 15 2.44 -2.44 4.81
CA GLY A 15 1.80 -3.69 5.21
C GLY A 15 0.60 -3.45 6.10
N LEU A 16 -0.18 -4.51 6.29
CA LEU A 16 -1.31 -4.49 7.21
C LEU A 16 -0.87 -5.02 8.57
N TYR A 17 -1.34 -4.37 9.62
CA TYR A 17 -1.14 -4.76 11.01
C TYR A 17 -2.30 -4.26 11.87
N ASP A 18 -2.50 -4.85 13.04
CA ASP A 18 -3.49 -4.38 14.02
C ASP A 18 -2.79 -3.39 14.96
N HIS A 19 -2.92 -2.09 14.71
CA HIS A 19 -2.20 -1.06 15.46
C HIS A 19 -2.78 -0.87 16.86
N ALA A 20 -4.11 -0.85 16.98
CA ALA A 20 -4.80 -0.57 18.23
C ALA A 20 -5.14 -1.83 19.06
N GLY A 21 -4.98 -3.03 18.49
CA GLY A 21 -5.37 -4.28 19.12
C GLY A 21 -6.89 -4.50 19.16
N ASP A 22 -7.63 -3.83 18.28
CA ASP A 22 -9.09 -3.88 18.18
C ASP A 22 -9.60 -4.91 17.15
N ALA A 23 -8.69 -5.75 16.65
CA ALA A 23 -8.97 -6.88 15.77
C ALA A 23 -9.49 -6.49 14.38
N ASP A 24 -9.16 -5.29 13.92
CA ASP A 24 -9.10 -4.98 12.50
C ASP A 24 -7.68 -4.76 12.00
N GLN A 25 -7.57 -4.34 10.75
CA GLN A 25 -6.30 -4.17 10.08
C GLN A 25 -6.17 -2.72 9.68
N ASP A 26 -4.94 -2.22 9.82
CA ASP A 26 -4.56 -0.86 9.53
C ASP A 26 -3.40 -0.89 8.55
N LEU A 27 -3.30 0.13 7.70
CA LEU A 27 -2.14 0.31 6.85
C LEU A 27 -1.02 0.96 7.67
N GLY A 28 0.10 0.26 7.76
CA GLY A 28 1.33 0.75 8.34
C GLY A 28 2.41 1.03 7.31
N ARG A 29 3.42 1.79 7.74
CA ARG A 29 4.68 1.99 7.05
C ARG A 29 5.84 1.75 8.00
N ASP A 30 6.80 0.90 7.63
CA ASP A 30 8.05 0.69 8.35
C ASP A 30 9.23 1.20 7.50
N THR A 31 10.05 2.04 8.11
CA THR A 31 11.26 2.64 7.50
C THR A 31 12.56 2.17 8.18
N GLY A 32 12.50 1.03 8.88
CA GLY A 32 13.62 0.40 9.59
C GLY A 32 13.58 0.55 11.11
N ASN A 33 12.55 1.19 11.67
CA ASN A 33 12.40 1.45 13.10
C ASN A 33 11.07 0.95 13.69
N GLY A 34 10.33 0.13 12.93
CA GLY A 34 9.01 -0.35 13.29
C GLY A 34 7.89 0.36 12.55
N TRP A 35 6.66 -0.08 12.80
CA TRP A 35 5.47 0.37 12.07
C TRP A 35 4.94 1.71 12.58
N ASP A 36 4.87 2.69 11.67
CA ASP A 36 4.08 3.90 11.82
C ASP A 36 2.68 3.70 11.21
N LEU A 37 1.63 4.16 11.90
CA LEU A 37 0.27 4.14 11.39
C LEU A 37 0.12 5.12 10.22
N VAL A 38 -0.40 4.64 9.09
CA VAL A 38 -0.74 5.46 7.91
C VAL A 38 -2.24 5.70 7.81
N ALA A 39 -3.04 4.65 7.96
CA ALA A 39 -4.50 4.73 7.90
C ALA A 39 -5.16 3.57 8.65
N GLU A 40 -6.23 3.87 9.36
CA GLU A 40 -7.02 2.87 10.08
C GLU A 40 -8.02 2.16 9.16
N ASN A 41 -8.48 0.98 9.57
CA ASN A 41 -9.57 0.22 8.93
C ASN A 41 -9.30 -0.11 7.44
N ILE A 42 -8.12 -0.63 7.12
CA ILE A 42 -7.74 -1.08 5.77
C ILE A 42 -7.79 -2.61 5.69
N GLU A 43 -8.74 -3.14 4.92
CA GLU A 43 -8.91 -4.59 4.72
C GLU A 43 -7.89 -5.19 3.75
N SER A 44 -7.45 -4.41 2.74
CA SER A 44 -6.46 -4.88 1.78
C SER A 44 -5.68 -3.73 1.16
N VAL A 45 -4.40 -3.98 0.88
CA VAL A 45 -3.55 -3.18 0.01
C VAL A 45 -2.90 -4.10 -1.02
N SER A 46 -2.81 -3.65 -2.27
CA SER A 46 -2.05 -4.36 -3.31
C SER A 46 -1.29 -3.40 -4.20
N PHE A 47 -0.17 -3.88 -4.71
CA PHE A 47 0.72 -3.17 -5.61
C PHE A 47 0.91 -3.98 -6.88
N THR A 48 0.67 -3.36 -8.02
CA THR A 48 1.00 -3.92 -9.33
C THR A 48 1.94 -2.96 -10.04
N TYR A 49 2.99 -3.50 -10.64
CA TYR A 49 4.06 -2.73 -11.26
C TYR A 49 3.96 -2.87 -12.77
N THR A 50 3.91 -1.74 -13.47
CA THR A 50 4.05 -1.69 -14.93
C THR A 50 5.53 -1.53 -15.26
N LEU A 51 6.08 -2.39 -16.12
CA LEU A 51 7.47 -2.39 -16.56
C LEU A 51 7.67 -1.59 -17.85
N ASP A 52 8.93 -1.38 -18.23
CA ASP A 52 9.36 -0.64 -19.42
C ASP A 52 8.91 -1.22 -20.77
N ASP A 53 8.64 -2.53 -20.81
CA ASP A 53 8.05 -3.22 -21.97
C ASP A 53 6.50 -3.25 -21.93
N GLY A 54 5.89 -2.59 -20.94
CA GLY A 54 4.45 -2.57 -20.71
C GLY A 54 3.90 -3.77 -19.93
N THR A 55 4.73 -4.74 -19.55
CA THR A 55 4.28 -5.90 -18.75
C THR A 55 3.87 -5.46 -17.35
N MET A 56 2.81 -6.06 -16.82
CA MET A 56 2.36 -5.83 -15.43
C MET A 56 2.69 -7.04 -14.55
N THR A 57 3.19 -6.81 -13.34
CA THR A 57 3.51 -7.88 -12.37
C THR A 57 3.35 -7.40 -10.93
N ALA A 58 3.03 -8.29 -9.99
CA ALA A 58 3.08 -8.00 -8.56
C ALA A 58 4.47 -8.26 -7.94
N THR A 59 5.33 -9.00 -8.65
CA THR A 59 6.63 -9.47 -8.16
C THR A 59 7.75 -9.15 -9.17
N PRO A 60 8.08 -7.86 -9.35
CA PRO A 60 9.12 -7.46 -10.29
C PRO A 60 10.49 -7.99 -9.83
N THR A 61 11.19 -8.73 -10.68
CA THR A 61 12.53 -9.24 -10.39
C THR A 61 13.64 -8.23 -10.69
N ASN A 62 13.36 -7.22 -11.52
CA ASN A 62 14.28 -6.13 -11.83
C ASN A 62 13.59 -4.77 -11.62
N LEU A 63 13.86 -4.15 -10.48
CA LEU A 63 13.23 -2.89 -10.06
C LEU A 63 13.54 -1.71 -11.01
N LYS A 64 14.65 -1.76 -11.74
CA LYS A 64 15.03 -0.69 -12.69
C LYS A 64 14.08 -0.58 -13.89
N ARG A 65 13.29 -1.62 -14.14
CA ARG A 65 12.35 -1.68 -15.25
C ARG A 65 10.99 -1.09 -14.91
N ILE A 66 10.69 -0.82 -13.64
CA ILE A 66 9.39 -0.30 -13.22
C ILE A 66 9.19 1.11 -13.82
N ARG A 67 7.99 1.41 -14.31
CA ARG A 67 7.60 2.71 -14.88
C ARG A 67 6.38 3.31 -14.20
N ALA A 68 5.50 2.47 -13.67
CA ALA A 68 4.38 2.90 -12.84
C ALA A 68 4.06 1.87 -11.75
N VAL A 69 3.42 2.35 -10.70
CA VAL A 69 2.86 1.53 -9.63
C VAL A 69 1.37 1.80 -9.57
N ASP A 70 0.57 0.76 -9.77
CA ASP A 70 -0.86 0.76 -9.49
C ASP A 70 -1.07 0.27 -8.06
N ILE A 71 -1.74 1.09 -7.27
CA ILE A 71 -2.03 0.84 -5.85
C ILE A 71 -3.53 0.69 -5.72
N ALA A 72 -3.99 -0.40 -5.14
CA ALA A 72 -5.40 -0.61 -4.80
C ALA A 72 -5.55 -0.79 -3.28
N LEU A 73 -6.54 -0.11 -2.72
CA LEU A 73 -6.92 -0.18 -1.32
C LEU A 73 -8.39 -0.58 -1.20
N ILE A 74 -8.70 -1.43 -0.22
CA ILE A 74 -10.06 -1.63 0.28
C ILE A 74 -10.06 -1.17 1.72
N ALA A 75 -10.78 -0.08 1.99
CA ALA A 75 -10.99 0.44 3.33
C ALA A 75 -12.40 0.07 3.82
N ARG A 76 -12.56 -0.04 5.12
CA ARG A 76 -13.82 -0.33 5.80
C ARG A 76 -14.26 0.86 6.65
N THR A 77 -15.56 1.07 6.80
CA THR A 77 -16.07 2.07 7.75
C THR A 77 -15.76 1.64 9.19
N ALA A 78 -15.40 2.58 10.06
CA ALA A 78 -15.18 2.29 11.49
C ALA A 78 -16.47 1.86 12.22
N ASN A 79 -17.62 2.31 11.73
CA ASN A 79 -18.93 2.03 12.31
C ASN A 79 -19.77 1.14 11.39
N ARG A 80 -20.64 0.35 12.02
CA ARG A 80 -21.67 -0.42 11.33
C ARG A 80 -22.78 0.51 10.85
N ASP A 81 -23.23 0.30 9.63
CA ASP A 81 -24.47 0.84 9.10
C ASP A 81 -25.60 -0.16 9.36
N ALA A 82 -26.57 0.25 10.18
CA ALA A 82 -27.74 -0.57 10.52
C ALA A 82 -28.56 -0.97 9.29
N ASN A 83 -28.47 -0.22 8.19
CA ASN A 83 -29.17 -0.50 6.94
C ASN A 83 -28.34 -1.38 5.97
N TYR A 84 -27.17 -1.86 6.38
CA TYR A 84 -26.27 -2.67 5.55
C TYR A 84 -25.94 -4.01 6.23
N PRO A 85 -26.76 -5.07 6.09
CA PRO A 85 -26.57 -6.31 6.83
C PRO A 85 -25.36 -7.16 6.37
N LEU A 86 -24.81 -6.87 5.20
CA LEU A 86 -23.62 -7.57 4.69
C LEU A 86 -22.37 -7.14 5.46
N ASN A 87 -21.33 -7.98 5.44
CA ASN A 87 -20.07 -7.74 6.14
C ASN A 87 -20.28 -7.30 7.60
N SER A 88 -21.25 -7.93 8.28
CA SER A 88 -21.60 -7.61 9.67
C SER A 88 -21.97 -6.14 9.94
N GLY A 89 -22.45 -5.38 8.95
CA GLY A 89 -22.76 -3.96 9.14
C GLY A 89 -21.75 -3.01 8.50
N TYR A 90 -20.55 -3.49 8.17
CA TYR A 90 -19.47 -2.60 7.76
C TYR A 90 -19.42 -2.42 6.25
N ARG A 91 -19.42 -1.15 5.81
CA ARG A 91 -19.29 -0.84 4.39
C ARG A 91 -17.81 -0.82 4.02
N THR A 92 -17.54 -1.18 2.77
CA THR A 92 -16.19 -1.11 2.19
C THR A 92 -16.16 -0.13 1.03
N HIS A 93 -15.00 0.48 0.83
CA HIS A 93 -14.73 1.44 -0.22
C HIS A 93 -13.41 1.11 -0.89
N SER A 94 -13.41 1.12 -2.22
CA SER A 94 -12.21 0.88 -3.01
C SER A 94 -11.62 2.20 -3.49
N LEU A 95 -10.30 2.34 -3.33
CA LEU A 95 -9.51 3.40 -3.94
C LEU A 95 -8.44 2.76 -4.81
N ALA A 96 -8.29 3.26 -6.03
CA ALA A 96 -7.20 2.89 -6.92
C ALA A 96 -6.46 4.15 -7.37
N ALA A 97 -5.14 4.06 -7.41
CA ALA A 97 -4.27 5.14 -7.87
C ALA A 97 -3.11 4.59 -8.69
N THR A 98 -2.74 5.32 -9.74
CA THR A 98 -1.54 5.04 -10.54
C THR A 98 -0.50 6.12 -10.28
N VAL A 99 0.68 5.71 -9.86
CA VAL A 99 1.84 6.58 -9.65
C VAL A 99 2.87 6.34 -10.75
N GLN A 100 3.10 7.33 -11.60
CA GLN A 100 4.14 7.29 -12.62
C GLN A 100 5.51 7.58 -12.01
N VAL A 101 6.48 6.69 -12.22
CA VAL A 101 7.84 6.82 -11.67
C VAL A 101 8.67 7.70 -12.60
N ARG A 102 8.73 9.00 -12.29
CA ARG A 102 9.35 10.04 -13.16
C ARG A 102 10.89 10.04 -13.18
N ASN A 103 11.56 9.34 -12.27
CA ASN A 103 13.02 9.42 -12.10
C ASN A 103 13.80 8.20 -12.62
N LEU A 104 13.14 7.25 -13.30
CA LEU A 104 13.82 6.17 -14.01
C LEU A 104 13.98 6.60 -15.46
N GLY A 105 15.04 7.38 -15.73
CA GLY A 105 15.37 7.85 -17.07
C GLY A 105 15.51 6.71 -18.10
N PRO A 106 15.56 7.04 -19.40
CA PRO A 106 15.82 6.06 -20.46
C PRO A 106 17.12 5.26 -20.23
#